data_AF-A0A519URG4-F1
#
_entry.id   AF-A0A519URG4-F1
#
_cell.length_a   1.000
_cell.length_b   1.000
_cell.length_c   1.000
_cell.angle_alpha   90.00
_cell.angle_beta   90.00
_cell.angle_gamma   90.00
#
_symmetry.space_group_name_H-M   'P 1'
#
loop_
_entity.id
_entity.type
_entity.pdbx_description
1 polymer ?
#
loop_
_entity_poly.entity_id
_entity_poly.type
_entity_poly.pdbx_seq_one_letter_code
_entity_poly.pdbx_strand_id
1 'polypeptide(L)'
;MNNIDWVESYNKSLSQIEEEYSLTELLTQYKEHDPNSYWGRIAKLSAFRKDRDENKYHFLFEIEVLSSQIHFGLKNCLFFDSLKSKKRESPNIYNHRYTFFVESTIHAIYAYWNRVARFINFNFEKPFGKRQIYFNQTLLDKLKSDFNGIEETSPFKYLVNVYSKLSSLDRNEFAHNNSLIMQEYLSNIYDESRVDFDEINKTLVFLNNKIARDIDVLCELLEYLENSTNHR
;
A
#
# COMPACT_ATOMS: atom_id res chain seq x y z
N MET A 1 -18.98 21.35 22.31
CA MET A 1 -17.59 21.02 21.97
C MET A 1 -17.09 22.07 21.01
N ASN A 2 -16.00 22.75 21.35
CA ASN A 2 -15.29 23.54 20.35
C ASN A 2 -14.60 22.56 19.39
N ASN A 3 -14.35 22.98 18.14
CA ASN A 3 -13.72 22.12 17.13
C ASN A 3 -12.36 21.55 17.57
N ILE A 4 -11.67 22.23 18.49
CA ILE A 4 -10.39 21.80 19.08
C ILE A 4 -10.59 20.53 19.94
N ASP A 5 -11.59 20.52 20.83
CA ASP A 5 -11.88 19.37 21.71
C ASP A 5 -12.22 18.10 20.90
N TRP A 6 -12.90 18.27 19.77
CA TRP A 6 -13.23 17.15 18.89
C TRP A 6 -12.01 16.58 18.19
N VAL A 7 -11.13 17.43 17.64
CA VAL A 7 -9.89 17.00 16.96
C VAL A 7 -8.95 16.29 17.94
N GLU A 8 -8.79 16.82 19.16
CA GLU A 8 -7.97 16.18 20.19
C GLU A 8 -8.51 14.79 20.58
N SER A 9 -9.82 14.68 20.80
CA SER A 9 -10.47 13.39 21.11
C SER A 9 -10.34 12.38 19.97
N TYR A 10 -10.47 12.84 18.73
CA TYR A 10 -10.32 11.99 17.55
C TYR A 10 -8.88 11.51 17.40
N ASN A 11 -7.90 12.41 17.48
CA ASN A 11 -6.48 12.05 17.42
C ASN A 11 -6.10 11.07 18.53
N LYS A 12 -6.59 11.28 19.76
CA LYS A 12 -6.39 10.34 20.86
C LYS A 12 -6.94 8.95 20.54
N SER A 13 -8.12 8.87 19.91
CA SER A 13 -8.72 7.60 19.49
C SER A 13 -7.89 6.91 18.42
N LEU A 14 -7.35 7.66 17.45
CA LEU A 14 -6.45 7.12 16.43
C LEU A 14 -5.14 6.59 17.05
N SER A 15 -4.55 7.30 18.02
CA SER A 15 -3.36 6.83 18.73
C SER A 15 -3.62 5.53 19.50
N GLN A 16 -4.78 5.41 20.15
CA GLN A 16 -5.16 4.16 20.83
C GLN A 16 -5.30 2.98 19.86
N ILE A 17 -5.89 3.21 18.69
CA ILE A 17 -5.98 2.18 17.63
C ILE A 17 -4.59 1.80 17.12
N GLU A 18 -3.70 2.75 16.95
CA GLU A 18 -2.32 2.51 16.53
C GLU A 18 -1.62 1.55 17.51
N GLU A 19 -1.76 1.82 18.82
CA GLU A 19 -1.22 0.97 19.88
C GLU A 19 -1.89 -0.42 19.91
N GLU A 20 -3.22 -0.48 19.89
CA GLU A 20 -4.01 -1.72 19.98
C GLU A 20 -3.67 -2.70 18.85
N TYR A 21 -3.55 -2.20 17.62
CA TYR A 21 -3.29 -3.01 16.43
C TYR A 21 -1.80 -3.08 16.07
N SER A 22 -0.93 -2.51 16.92
CA SER A 22 0.52 -2.42 16.70
C SER A 22 0.86 -1.89 15.31
N LEU A 23 0.14 -0.85 14.88
CA LEU A 23 0.29 -0.28 13.55
C LEU A 23 1.60 0.48 13.47
N THR A 24 2.44 0.11 12.50
CA THR A 24 3.71 0.81 12.27
C THR A 24 3.53 1.83 11.15
N GLU A 25 3.99 3.07 11.38
CA GLU A 25 4.12 4.10 10.33
C GLU A 25 5.58 4.22 9.90
N LEU A 26 5.83 4.18 8.59
CA LEU A 26 7.19 4.34 8.03
C LEU A 26 7.89 5.65 8.41
N LEU A 27 7.11 6.72 8.59
CA LEU A 27 7.60 8.07 8.86
C LEU A 27 8.32 8.18 10.22
N THR A 28 8.10 7.21 11.13
CA THR A 28 8.72 7.21 12.46
C THR A 28 10.22 6.85 12.49
N GLN A 29 10.81 6.45 11.36
CA GLN A 29 12.25 6.12 11.27
C GLN A 29 13.12 7.22 10.62
N TYR A 30 12.64 8.47 10.54
CA TYR A 30 13.39 9.60 9.96
C TYR A 30 14.49 10.18 10.87
N LYS A 31 15.16 9.37 11.68
CA LYS A 31 16.24 9.84 12.55
C LYS A 31 17.44 8.94 12.47
N GLU A 32 18.20 9.12 11.41
CA GLU A 32 19.63 9.40 11.40
C GLU A 32 20.14 9.21 9.97
N HIS A 33 21.14 9.99 9.59
CA HIS A 33 21.85 9.84 8.32
C HIS A 33 22.69 8.54 8.30
N ASP A 34 22.11 7.40 8.71
CA ASP A 34 22.75 6.10 8.69
C ASP A 34 22.93 5.67 7.22
N PRO A 35 24.18 5.51 6.74
CA PRO A 35 24.46 5.01 5.39
C PRO A 35 23.96 3.58 5.13
N ASN A 36 23.61 2.83 6.18
CA ASN A 36 23.04 1.49 6.14
C ASN A 36 21.51 1.49 6.27
N SER A 37 20.88 2.64 6.53
CA SER A 37 19.43 2.77 6.43
C SER A 37 18.95 2.48 5.00
N TYR A 38 17.67 2.17 4.85
CA TYR A 38 17.04 2.01 3.54
C TYR A 38 17.25 3.23 2.64
N TRP A 39 17.24 4.46 3.18
CA TRP A 39 17.57 5.68 2.43
C TRP A 39 19.01 5.69 1.93
N GLY A 40 19.97 5.31 2.79
CA GLY A 40 21.39 5.25 2.46
C GLY A 40 21.72 4.18 1.42
N ARG A 41 21.05 3.03 1.49
CA ARG A 41 21.15 1.93 0.53
C ARG A 41 20.60 2.32 -0.83
N ILE A 42 19.38 2.85 -0.89
CA ILE A 42 18.74 3.24 -2.15
C ILE A 42 19.45 4.41 -2.84
N ALA A 43 19.95 5.40 -2.09
CA ALA A 43 20.69 6.53 -2.65
C ALA A 43 21.99 6.10 -3.39
N LYS A 44 22.48 4.89 -3.15
CA LYS A 44 23.67 4.34 -3.82
C LYS A 44 23.35 3.69 -5.16
N LEU A 45 22.09 3.35 -5.43
CA LEU A 45 21.71 2.65 -6.66
C LEU A 45 21.82 3.56 -7.89
N SER A 46 22.31 3.01 -9.00
CA SER A 46 22.56 3.72 -10.27
C SER A 46 21.30 4.34 -10.88
N ALA A 47 20.14 3.72 -10.69
CA ALA A 47 18.84 4.26 -11.09
C ALA A 47 18.52 5.63 -10.44
N PHE A 48 19.19 5.97 -9.33
CA PHE A 48 19.08 7.26 -8.64
C PHE A 48 20.32 8.16 -8.82
N ARG A 49 21.34 7.73 -9.56
CA ARG A 49 22.64 8.44 -9.70
C ARG A 49 22.75 9.45 -10.85
N LYS A 50 21.66 9.82 -11.52
CA LYS A 50 21.68 10.94 -12.48
C LYS A 50 20.75 12.04 -11.99
N ASP A 51 21.40 13.05 -11.42
CA ASP A 51 20.87 14.32 -10.95
C ASP A 51 19.79 14.26 -9.87
N ARG A 52 20.28 14.36 -8.62
CA ARG A 52 19.50 14.92 -7.50
C ARG A 52 18.90 16.29 -7.85
N ASP A 53 19.46 16.99 -8.84
CA ASP A 53 19.20 18.41 -9.11
C ASP A 53 18.28 18.69 -10.31
N GLU A 54 18.02 17.76 -11.23
CA GLU A 54 17.19 18.09 -12.41
C GLU A 54 15.68 17.82 -12.23
N ASN A 55 15.25 16.92 -11.33
CA ASN A 55 13.81 16.70 -11.08
C ASN A 55 13.39 16.27 -9.66
N LYS A 56 14.28 16.28 -8.65
CA LYS A 56 13.98 15.98 -7.22
C LYS A 56 13.01 14.81 -6.97
N TYR A 57 13.00 13.82 -7.86
CA TYR A 57 11.99 12.77 -7.86
C TYR A 57 12.40 11.67 -6.91
N HIS A 58 11.96 11.78 -5.66
CA HIS A 58 12.35 10.89 -4.60
C HIS A 58 11.31 9.75 -4.57
N PHE A 59 11.54 8.69 -5.35
CA PHE A 59 10.73 7.45 -5.32
C PHE A 59 10.34 7.08 -3.89
N LEU A 60 11.33 7.14 -2.99
CA LEU A 60 11.12 6.86 -1.58
C LEU A 60 10.25 7.87 -0.84
N PHE A 61 10.28 9.17 -1.17
CA PHE A 61 9.32 10.15 -0.62
C PHE A 61 7.90 9.83 -1.06
N GLU A 62 7.71 9.39 -2.31
CA GLU A 62 6.38 8.98 -2.77
C GLU A 62 5.91 7.69 -2.09
N ILE A 63 6.80 6.72 -1.91
CA ILE A 63 6.54 5.49 -1.15
C ILE A 63 6.23 5.80 0.32
N GLU A 64 6.94 6.75 0.93
CA GLU A 64 6.73 7.24 2.29
C GLU A 64 5.37 7.93 2.43
N VAL A 65 5.05 8.90 1.57
CA VAL A 65 3.76 9.60 1.57
C VAL A 65 2.60 8.62 1.35
N LEU A 66 2.74 7.69 0.41
CA LEU A 66 1.73 6.66 0.15
C LEU A 66 1.58 5.74 1.37
N SER A 67 2.67 5.38 2.06
CA SER A 67 2.58 4.62 3.30
C SER A 67 1.87 5.37 4.40
N SER A 68 2.14 6.65 4.61
CA SER A 68 1.42 7.44 5.61
C SER A 68 -0.07 7.56 5.28
N GLN A 69 -0.42 7.65 4.00
CA GLN A 69 -1.81 7.60 3.55
C GLN A 69 -2.47 6.25 3.86
N ILE A 70 -1.79 5.14 3.61
CA ILE A 70 -2.28 3.79 3.94
C ILE A 70 -2.47 3.66 5.45
N HIS A 71 -1.49 4.08 6.22
CA HIS A 71 -1.50 4.04 7.69
C HIS A 71 -2.66 4.88 8.26
N PHE A 72 -2.80 6.14 7.81
CA PHE A 72 -3.90 7.00 8.21
C PHE A 72 -5.27 6.43 7.79
N GLY A 73 -5.37 5.91 6.56
CA GLY A 73 -6.58 5.29 6.03
C GLY A 73 -7.02 4.09 6.88
N LEU A 74 -6.07 3.21 7.26
CA LEU A 74 -6.34 2.06 8.11
C LEU A 74 -6.81 2.46 9.51
N LYS A 75 -6.14 3.41 10.17
CA LYS A 75 -6.57 3.91 11.49
C LYS A 75 -8.02 4.39 11.44
N ASN A 76 -8.39 5.06 10.35
CA ASN A 76 -9.76 5.49 10.12
C ASN A 76 -10.72 4.34 9.83
N CYS A 77 -10.31 3.33 9.06
CA CYS A 77 -11.12 2.12 8.85
C CYS A 77 -11.47 1.48 10.20
N LEU A 78 -10.48 1.24 11.06
CA LEU A 78 -10.68 0.63 12.36
C LEU A 78 -11.53 1.52 13.29
N PHE A 79 -11.29 2.83 13.28
CA PHE A 79 -12.08 3.78 14.06
C PHE A 79 -13.56 3.75 13.65
N PHE A 80 -13.85 3.89 12.36
CA PHE A 80 -15.24 3.88 11.89
C PHE A 80 -15.87 2.50 11.92
N ASP A 81 -15.09 1.41 11.89
CA ASP A 81 -15.60 0.06 12.12
C ASP A 81 -16.22 -0.08 13.52
N SER A 82 -15.58 0.52 14.52
CA SER A 82 -16.08 0.52 15.90
C SER A 82 -17.37 1.34 16.09
N LEU A 83 -17.61 2.33 15.22
CA LEU A 83 -18.74 3.26 15.31
C LEU A 83 -19.90 2.92 14.36
N LYS A 84 -19.63 2.17 13.27
CA LYS A 84 -20.66 1.82 12.30
C LYS A 84 -21.69 0.89 12.90
N SER A 85 -22.89 0.94 12.35
CA SER A 85 -23.91 -0.05 12.67
C SER A 85 -23.51 -1.39 12.06
N LYS A 86 -23.50 -2.44 12.90
CA LYS A 86 -23.37 -3.83 12.47
C LYS A 86 -24.74 -4.49 12.21
N LYS A 87 -25.84 -3.74 12.38
CA LYS A 87 -27.19 -4.23 12.11
C LYS A 87 -27.53 -4.03 10.64
N ARG A 88 -27.88 -5.13 9.97
CA ARG A 88 -28.39 -5.15 8.60
C ARG A 88 -29.58 -4.19 8.45
N GLU A 89 -29.66 -3.50 7.31
CA GLU A 89 -30.72 -2.52 6.96
C GLU A 89 -30.85 -1.32 7.90
N SER A 90 -29.94 -1.15 8.86
CA SER A 90 -29.93 -0.01 9.78
C SER A 90 -28.55 0.68 9.80
N PRO A 91 -28.03 1.12 8.64
CA PRO A 91 -26.74 1.82 8.59
C PRO A 91 -26.83 3.16 9.32
N ASN A 92 -25.71 3.58 9.92
CA ASN A 92 -25.56 4.93 10.45
C ASN A 92 -24.55 5.74 9.61
N ILE A 93 -24.34 7.01 9.96
CA ILE A 93 -23.44 7.92 9.23
C ILE A 93 -21.99 7.38 9.14
N TYR A 94 -21.57 6.53 10.07
CA TYR A 94 -20.22 5.98 10.10
C TYR A 94 -20.03 4.80 9.15
N ASN A 95 -21.10 4.10 8.72
CA ASN A 95 -21.01 3.06 7.68
C ASN A 95 -20.46 3.63 6.35
N HIS A 96 -20.92 4.83 5.95
CA HIS A 96 -20.41 5.52 4.76
C HIS A 96 -18.95 5.94 4.94
N ARG A 97 -18.60 6.51 6.10
CA ARG A 97 -17.22 6.93 6.40
C ARG A 97 -16.26 5.73 6.37
N TYR A 98 -16.64 4.63 7.00
CA TYR A 98 -15.90 3.38 6.99
C TYR A 98 -15.62 2.92 5.55
N THR A 99 -16.65 2.79 4.72
CA THR A 99 -16.50 2.32 3.33
C THR A 99 -15.61 3.25 2.50
N PHE A 100 -15.79 4.57 2.63
CA PHE A 100 -14.93 5.55 1.97
C PHE A 100 -13.44 5.36 2.33
N PHE A 101 -13.15 5.14 3.62
CA PHE A 101 -11.78 4.93 4.07
C PHE A 101 -11.23 3.57 3.63
N VAL A 102 -12.04 2.50 3.59
CA VAL A 102 -11.62 1.20 3.06
C VAL A 102 -11.19 1.33 1.60
N GLU A 103 -12.03 1.94 0.75
CA GLU A 103 -11.69 2.14 -0.66
C GLU A 103 -10.45 3.03 -0.84
N SER A 104 -10.39 4.16 -0.13
CA SER A 104 -9.27 5.08 -0.21
C SER A 104 -7.96 4.40 0.20
N THR A 105 -7.99 3.57 1.25
CA THR A 105 -6.84 2.78 1.71
C THR A 105 -6.41 1.76 0.65
N ILE A 106 -7.36 1.02 0.07
CA ILE A 106 -7.08 0.05 -1.00
C ILE A 106 -6.46 0.76 -2.22
N HIS A 107 -7.01 1.92 -2.63
CA HIS A 107 -6.44 2.71 -3.72
C HIS A 107 -5.01 3.19 -3.42
N ALA A 108 -4.74 3.63 -2.20
CA ALA A 108 -3.39 4.00 -1.76
C ALA A 108 -2.43 2.80 -1.80
N ILE A 109 -2.87 1.62 -1.37
CA ILE A 109 -2.10 0.36 -1.47
C ILE A 109 -1.75 0.04 -2.94
N TYR A 110 -2.72 0.11 -3.85
CA TYR A 110 -2.43 -0.12 -5.26
C TYR A 110 -1.53 0.96 -5.86
N ALA A 111 -1.70 2.23 -5.48
CA ALA A 111 -0.83 3.31 -5.92
C ALA A 111 0.62 3.07 -5.47
N TYR A 112 0.81 2.64 -4.21
CA TYR A 112 2.10 2.21 -3.66
C TYR A 112 2.73 1.10 -4.50
N TRP A 113 2.01 0.02 -4.77
CA TRP A 113 2.58 -1.10 -5.51
C TRP A 113 2.79 -0.80 -7.00
N ASN A 114 1.94 0.00 -7.63
CA ASN A 114 2.19 0.50 -8.99
C ASN A 114 3.42 1.42 -9.03
N ARG A 115 3.72 2.10 -7.93
CA ARG A 115 4.92 2.89 -7.81
C ARG A 115 6.18 2.04 -7.76
N VAL A 116 6.15 0.97 -6.97
CA VAL A 116 7.18 -0.07 -6.97
C VAL A 116 7.36 -0.68 -8.36
N ALA A 117 6.26 -1.03 -9.05
CA ALA A 117 6.31 -1.59 -10.41
C ALA A 117 6.99 -0.66 -11.41
N ARG A 118 6.73 0.66 -11.33
CA ARG A 118 7.44 1.67 -12.13
C ARG A 118 8.93 1.62 -11.91
N PHE A 119 9.36 1.43 -10.67
CA PHE A 119 10.77 1.36 -10.35
C PHE A 119 11.44 0.08 -10.86
N ILE A 120 10.81 -1.08 -10.61
CA ILE A 120 11.28 -2.37 -11.16
C ILE A 120 11.44 -2.28 -12.68
N ASN A 121 10.46 -1.67 -13.36
CA ASN A 121 10.47 -1.52 -14.81
C ASN A 121 11.72 -0.79 -15.35
N PHE A 122 12.29 0.16 -14.61
CA PHE A 122 13.52 0.86 -15.04
C PHE A 122 14.75 -0.04 -15.10
N ASN A 123 14.73 -1.19 -14.41
CA ASN A 123 15.86 -2.12 -14.38
C ASN A 123 15.82 -3.13 -15.53
N PHE A 124 14.73 -3.21 -16.31
CA PHE A 124 14.69 -4.07 -17.47
C PHE A 124 15.51 -3.50 -18.63
N GLU A 125 16.20 -4.38 -19.35
CA GLU A 125 16.88 -4.03 -20.61
C GLU A 125 15.91 -3.42 -21.62
N LYS A 126 14.68 -3.94 -21.67
CA LYS A 126 13.56 -3.42 -22.46
C LYS A 126 12.35 -3.15 -21.56
N PRO A 127 12.18 -1.92 -21.05
CA PRO A 127 11.09 -1.58 -20.15
C PRO A 127 9.73 -1.63 -20.87
N PHE A 128 8.67 -1.94 -20.11
CA PHE A 128 7.30 -1.72 -20.54
C PHE A 128 7.09 -0.22 -20.88
N GLY A 129 6.28 0.06 -21.89
CA GLY A 129 5.96 1.43 -22.30
C GLY A 129 5.26 2.23 -21.19
N LYS A 130 5.34 3.57 -21.25
CA LYS A 130 4.85 4.49 -20.20
C LYS A 130 3.38 4.28 -19.75
N ARG A 131 2.55 3.65 -20.57
CA ARG A 131 1.11 3.40 -20.30
C ARG A 131 0.79 2.04 -19.66
N GLN A 132 1.75 1.11 -19.56
CA GLN A 132 1.48 -0.30 -19.20
C GLN A 132 2.10 -0.77 -17.87
N ILE A 133 2.49 0.15 -16.99
CA ILE A 133 3.25 -0.23 -15.79
C ILE A 133 2.31 -0.36 -14.59
N TYR A 134 1.89 -1.59 -14.32
CA TYR A 134 1.13 -1.99 -13.13
C TYR A 134 1.86 -3.11 -12.40
N PHE A 135 1.66 -3.21 -11.08
CA PHE A 135 2.09 -4.37 -10.33
C PHE A 135 1.15 -5.54 -10.65
N ASN A 136 1.53 -6.38 -11.62
CA ASN A 136 0.70 -7.46 -12.15
C ASN A 136 1.55 -8.71 -12.46
N GLN A 137 0.88 -9.80 -12.84
CA GLN A 137 1.54 -11.06 -13.17
C GLN A 137 2.57 -10.90 -14.30
N THR A 138 2.27 -10.11 -15.33
CA THR A 138 3.19 -9.87 -16.46
C THR A 138 4.52 -9.25 -16.02
N LEU A 139 4.50 -8.35 -15.03
CA LEU A 139 5.72 -7.81 -14.43
C LEU A 139 6.55 -8.89 -13.73
N LEU A 140 5.90 -9.77 -12.97
CA LEU A 140 6.56 -10.87 -12.25
C LEU A 140 7.15 -11.90 -13.21
N ASP A 141 6.46 -12.20 -14.31
CA ASP A 141 6.95 -13.13 -15.32
C ASP A 141 8.14 -12.56 -16.07
N LYS A 142 8.11 -11.25 -16.38
CA LYS A 142 9.26 -10.55 -16.99
C LYS A 142 10.47 -10.52 -16.06
N LEU A 143 10.27 -10.34 -14.75
CA LEU A 143 11.34 -10.44 -13.76
C LEU A 143 12.04 -11.81 -13.83
N LYS A 144 11.27 -12.92 -13.83
CA LYS A 144 11.83 -14.27 -13.95
C LYS A 144 12.59 -14.50 -15.25
N SER A 145 12.03 -14.01 -16.36
CA SER A 145 12.64 -14.13 -17.69
C SER A 145 13.96 -13.36 -17.79
N ASP A 146 13.98 -12.12 -17.31
CA ASP A 146 15.08 -11.20 -17.56
C ASP A 146 16.16 -11.28 -16.48
N PHE A 147 15.89 -11.87 -15.30
CA PHE A 147 16.84 -12.01 -14.19
C PHE A 147 16.93 -13.46 -13.71
N ASN A 148 17.94 -14.19 -14.17
CA ASN A 148 18.10 -15.63 -13.89
C ASN A 148 18.38 -15.90 -12.40
N GLY A 149 17.67 -16.86 -11.80
CA GLY A 149 17.80 -17.22 -10.39
C GLY A 149 17.06 -16.29 -9.42
N ILE A 150 16.34 -15.28 -9.92
CA ILE A 150 15.58 -14.36 -9.07
C ILE A 150 14.49 -15.08 -8.27
N GLU A 151 13.93 -16.17 -8.79
CA GLU A 151 12.90 -17.00 -8.18
C GLU A 151 13.34 -17.64 -6.85
N GLU A 152 14.64 -17.84 -6.66
CA GLU A 152 15.19 -18.42 -5.45
C GLU A 152 15.31 -17.37 -4.33
N THR A 153 15.35 -16.09 -4.70
CA THR A 153 15.60 -14.98 -3.78
C THR A 153 14.40 -14.72 -2.85
N SER A 154 14.70 -14.30 -1.62
CA SER A 154 13.69 -13.88 -0.64
C SER A 154 12.81 -12.72 -1.16
N PRO A 155 13.37 -11.68 -1.82
CA PRO A 155 12.56 -10.57 -2.31
C PRO A 155 11.58 -10.94 -3.42
N PHE A 156 11.93 -11.86 -4.31
CA PHE A 156 11.01 -12.31 -5.36
C PHE A 156 9.83 -13.11 -4.79
N LYS A 157 10.11 -14.05 -3.88
CA LYS A 157 9.07 -14.80 -3.15
C LYS A 157 8.14 -13.83 -2.41
N TYR A 158 8.68 -12.73 -1.89
CA TYR A 158 7.90 -11.68 -1.27
C TYR A 158 6.95 -10.98 -2.25
N LEU A 159 7.44 -10.54 -3.41
CA LEU A 159 6.61 -9.91 -4.44
C LEU A 159 5.46 -10.81 -4.90
N VAL A 160 5.71 -12.11 -5.07
CA VAL A 160 4.68 -13.09 -5.43
C VAL A 160 3.60 -13.17 -4.34
N ASN A 161 4.01 -13.18 -3.07
CA ASN A 161 3.09 -13.20 -1.94
C ASN A 161 2.24 -11.93 -1.88
N VAL A 162 2.85 -10.76 -2.09
CA VAL A 162 2.13 -9.48 -2.18
C VAL A 162 1.13 -9.51 -3.33
N TYR A 163 1.55 -9.92 -4.53
CA TYR A 163 0.65 -10.00 -5.69
C TYR A 163 -0.55 -10.91 -5.42
N SER A 164 -0.33 -12.07 -4.81
CA SER A 164 -1.42 -12.97 -4.41
C SER A 164 -2.41 -12.30 -3.47
N LYS A 165 -1.93 -11.50 -2.50
CA LYS A 165 -2.81 -10.75 -1.58
C LYS A 165 -3.52 -9.57 -2.23
N LEU A 166 -2.85 -8.87 -3.13
CA LEU A 166 -3.49 -7.79 -3.88
C LEU A 166 -4.53 -8.32 -4.86
N SER A 167 -4.34 -9.54 -5.36
CA SER A 167 -5.30 -10.21 -6.24
C SER A 167 -6.52 -10.76 -5.48
N SER A 168 -6.39 -11.02 -4.18
CA SER A 168 -7.54 -11.37 -3.32
C SER A 168 -8.36 -10.18 -2.87
N LEU A 169 -7.84 -8.95 -3.01
CA LEU A 169 -8.64 -7.74 -2.86
C LEU A 169 -9.45 -7.55 -4.16
N ASP A 170 -10.76 -7.82 -4.14
CA ASP A 170 -11.61 -7.62 -5.32
C ASP A 170 -11.77 -6.13 -5.64
N ARG A 171 -10.86 -5.64 -6.48
CA ARG A 171 -10.74 -4.24 -6.88
C ARG A 171 -11.99 -3.69 -7.59
N ASN A 172 -12.72 -4.56 -8.28
CA ASN A 172 -13.93 -4.16 -9.01
C ASN A 172 -15.14 -4.10 -8.08
N GLU A 173 -15.21 -4.98 -7.07
CA GLU A 173 -16.29 -4.97 -6.10
C GLU A 173 -16.27 -3.69 -5.24
N PHE A 174 -15.10 -3.21 -4.80
CA PHE A 174 -15.03 -1.98 -3.97
C PHE A 174 -15.32 -0.68 -4.72
N ALA A 175 -14.78 -0.50 -5.94
CA ALA A 175 -15.08 0.68 -6.76
C ALA A 175 -16.57 0.73 -7.16
N HIS A 176 -17.20 -0.43 -7.29
CA HIS A 176 -18.65 -0.53 -7.46
C HIS A 176 -19.39 -0.26 -6.13
N ASN A 177 -18.83 -0.61 -4.98
CA ASN A 177 -19.45 -0.45 -3.66
C ASN A 177 -19.52 1.00 -3.13
N ASN A 178 -18.58 1.91 -3.42
CA ASN A 178 -18.83 3.34 -3.17
C ASN A 178 -19.94 3.88 -4.07
N SER A 179 -20.01 3.39 -5.32
CA SER A 179 -21.11 3.75 -6.22
C SER A 179 -22.45 3.16 -5.74
N LEU A 180 -22.46 1.97 -5.12
CA LEU A 180 -23.64 1.25 -4.63
C LEU A 180 -24.12 1.71 -3.24
N ILE A 181 -23.23 2.06 -2.32
CA ILE A 181 -23.60 2.70 -1.04
C ILE A 181 -24.12 4.12 -1.29
N MET A 182 -23.71 4.76 -2.39
CA MET A 182 -24.32 5.98 -2.91
C MET A 182 -25.60 5.70 -3.72
N GLN A 183 -25.75 4.49 -4.29
CA GLN A 183 -26.86 4.15 -5.16
C GLN A 183 -28.01 3.44 -4.45
N GLU A 184 -27.93 2.92 -3.22
CA GLU A 184 -29.12 2.37 -2.54
C GLU A 184 -29.72 3.32 -1.47
N TYR A 185 -30.61 4.30 -1.67
CA TYR A 185 -31.32 4.96 -2.80
C TYR A 185 -31.77 4.16 -4.05
N LEU A 186 -31.80 2.85 -3.93
CA LEU A 186 -32.15 1.80 -4.87
C LEU A 186 -32.48 0.58 -4.00
N SER A 187 -33.14 -0.38 -4.60
CA SER A 187 -34.01 -1.36 -3.95
C SER A 187 -33.70 -2.80 -4.39
N ASN A 188 -32.44 -3.12 -4.66
CA ASN A 188 -32.02 -4.40 -5.21
C ASN A 188 -30.90 -5.06 -4.38
N ILE A 189 -31.34 -5.95 -3.50
CA ILE A 189 -30.69 -7.20 -3.06
C ILE A 189 -29.15 -7.18 -3.16
N TYR A 190 -28.52 -6.49 -2.22
CA TYR A 190 -27.10 -6.64 -1.90
C TYR A 190 -26.85 -8.01 -1.27
N ASP A 191 -25.97 -8.81 -1.87
CA ASP A 191 -25.53 -10.10 -1.34
C ASP A 191 -24.36 -9.90 -0.38
N GLU A 192 -24.67 -9.60 0.90
CA GLU A 192 -23.68 -9.45 1.98
C GLU A 192 -22.78 -10.67 2.19
N SER A 193 -23.13 -11.85 1.64
CA SER A 193 -22.29 -13.06 1.76
C SER A 193 -20.95 -12.96 1.02
N ARG A 194 -20.75 -11.90 0.23
CA ARG A 194 -19.54 -11.69 -0.59
C ARG A 194 -18.46 -10.84 0.08
N VAL A 195 -18.80 -10.03 1.09
CA VAL A 195 -17.87 -9.04 1.68
C VAL A 195 -17.74 -9.23 3.19
N ASP A 196 -16.67 -9.88 3.61
CA ASP A 196 -16.30 -10.02 5.03
C ASP A 196 -15.42 -8.83 5.46
N PHE A 197 -16.03 -7.84 6.11
CA PHE A 197 -15.35 -6.64 6.59
C PHE A 197 -14.32 -6.92 7.70
N ASP A 198 -14.52 -7.95 8.50
CA ASP A 198 -13.54 -8.34 9.52
C ASP A 198 -12.29 -8.92 8.82
N GLU A 199 -12.48 -9.70 7.75
CA GLU A 199 -11.39 -10.22 6.94
C GLU A 199 -10.66 -9.13 6.13
N ILE A 200 -11.40 -8.11 5.65
CA ILE A 200 -10.82 -6.92 5.02
C ILE A 200 -9.97 -6.16 6.03
N ASN A 201 -10.48 -5.88 7.23
CA ASN A 201 -9.73 -5.18 8.27
C ASN A 201 -8.46 -5.97 8.65
N LYS A 202 -8.55 -7.29 8.83
CA LYS A 202 -7.37 -8.15 9.05
C LYS A 202 -6.37 -8.07 7.90
N THR A 203 -6.83 -8.10 6.66
CA THR A 203 -5.97 -7.99 5.47
C THR A 203 -5.28 -6.64 5.42
N LEU A 204 -6.00 -5.55 5.70
CA LEU A 204 -5.44 -4.19 5.71
C LEU A 204 -4.44 -4.01 6.87
N VAL A 205 -4.74 -4.50 8.06
CA VAL A 205 -3.81 -4.52 9.21
C VAL A 205 -2.55 -5.30 8.86
N PHE A 206 -2.71 -6.49 8.29
CA PHE A 206 -1.59 -7.31 7.84
C PHE A 206 -0.73 -6.58 6.79
N LEU A 207 -1.36 -5.91 5.82
CA LEU A 207 -0.65 -5.16 4.79
C LEU A 207 0.10 -3.98 5.41
N ASN A 208 -0.56 -3.16 6.25
CA ASN A 208 0.08 -2.04 6.95
C ASN A 208 1.29 -2.47 7.78
N ASN A 209 1.14 -3.51 8.60
CA ASN A 209 2.22 -3.98 9.48
C ASN A 209 3.38 -4.62 8.70
N LYS A 210 3.20 -4.86 7.40
CA LYS A 210 4.27 -5.30 6.52
C LYS A 210 4.95 -4.18 5.76
N ILE A 211 4.37 -2.98 5.65
CA ILE A 211 4.95 -1.87 4.87
C ILE A 211 6.36 -1.49 5.35
N ALA A 212 6.65 -1.60 6.65
CA ALA A 212 8.01 -1.41 7.17
C ALA A 212 9.00 -2.47 6.65
N ARG A 213 8.60 -3.74 6.67
CA ARG A 213 9.38 -4.84 6.09
C ARG A 213 9.43 -4.76 4.55
N ASP A 214 8.41 -4.17 3.92
CA ASP A 214 8.36 -3.97 2.48
C ASP A 214 9.54 -3.13 2.03
N ILE A 215 9.86 -2.04 2.73
CA ILE A 215 10.97 -1.17 2.32
C ILE A 215 12.32 -1.88 2.36
N ASP A 216 12.62 -2.67 3.39
CA ASP A 216 13.90 -3.39 3.45
C ASP A 216 14.00 -4.47 2.37
N VAL A 217 12.93 -5.23 2.15
CA VAL A 217 12.86 -6.25 1.10
C VAL A 217 12.90 -5.61 -0.29
N LEU A 218 12.28 -4.44 -0.45
CA LEU A 218 12.37 -3.65 -1.67
C LEU A 218 13.82 -3.20 -1.86
N CYS A 219 14.52 -2.68 -0.86
CA CYS A 219 15.95 -2.33 -0.99
C CYS A 219 16.78 -3.52 -1.49
N GLU A 220 16.62 -4.69 -0.87
CA GLU A 220 17.32 -5.92 -1.28
C GLU A 220 16.99 -6.33 -2.73
N LEU A 221 15.72 -6.24 -3.13
CA LEU A 221 15.31 -6.47 -4.51
C LEU A 221 16.04 -5.52 -5.46
N LEU A 222 16.04 -4.22 -5.15
CA LEU A 222 16.61 -3.22 -6.05
C LEU A 222 18.12 -3.38 -6.19
N GLU A 223 18.81 -3.68 -5.09
CA GLU A 223 20.24 -4.01 -5.11
C GLU A 223 20.53 -5.26 -5.96
N TYR A 224 19.70 -6.30 -5.83
CA TYR A 224 19.84 -7.52 -6.64
C TYR A 224 19.67 -7.24 -8.14
N LEU A 225 18.64 -6.47 -8.51
CA LEU A 225 18.38 -6.12 -9.90
C LEU A 225 19.54 -5.33 -10.51
N GLU A 226 20.09 -4.35 -9.78
CA GLU A 226 21.23 -3.55 -10.22
C GLU A 226 22.50 -4.39 -10.43
N ASN A 227 22.84 -5.25 -9.46
CA ASN A 227 24.02 -6.11 -9.57
C ASN A 227 23.89 -7.07 -10.75
N SER A 228 22.69 -7.58 -11.00
CA SER A 228 22.42 -8.47 -12.13
C SER A 228 22.53 -7.77 -13.49
N THR A 229 22.24 -6.46 -13.56
CA THR A 229 22.45 -5.66 -14.78
C THR A 229 23.91 -5.28 -15.02
N ASN A 230 24.72 -5.04 -13.97
CA ASN A 230 26.14 -4.68 -14.10
C ASN A 230 27.04 -5.87 -14.49
N HIS A 231 26.52 -7.09 -14.45
CA HIS A 231 27.20 -8.32 -14.87
C HIS A 231 26.84 -8.76 -16.30
N ARG A 232 26.08 -7.95 -17.05
CA ARG A 232 25.82 -8.12 -18.49
C ARG A 232 26.59 -7.10 -19.30
#